data_AF-A0A6V7LQ53-F1
#
_entry.id   AF-A0A6V7LQ53-F1
#
_cell.length_a   1.000
_cell.length_b   1.000
_cell.length_c   1.000
_cell.angle_alpha   90.00
_cell.angle_beta   90.00
_cell.angle_gamma   90.00
#
_symmetry.space_group_name_H-M   'P 1'
#
loop_
_entity.id
_entity.type
_entity.pdbx_description
1 polymer ?
#
loop_
_entity_poly.entity_id
_entity_poly.type
_entity_poly.pdbx_seq_one_letter_code
_entity_poly.pdbx_strand_id
1 'polypeptide(L)' 'GLIDCADPECCSNHACRGSQLCVSAPKPIDILLRKQPPAITASFFERMKFLIDEGSLQNYARQETFNE' A
#
# COMPACT_ATOMS: atom_id res chain seq x y z
N GLY A 1 14.83 23.20 1.81
CA GLY A 1 14.80 22.19 0.74
C GLY A 1 13.46 22.25 0.05
N LEU A 2 13.39 21.81 -1.21
CA LEU A 2 12.11 21.61 -1.89
C LEU A 2 11.34 20.51 -1.18
N ILE A 3 10.02 20.66 -1.08
CA ILE A 3 9.15 19.64 -0.53
C ILE A 3 8.90 18.60 -1.62
N ASP A 4 9.29 17.37 -1.37
CA ASP A 4 8.98 16.24 -2.25
C ASP A 4 7.71 15.54 -1.74
N CYS A 5 6.63 15.65 -2.51
CA CYS A 5 5.38 14.98 -2.19
C CYS A 5 5.28 13.54 -2.74
N ALA A 6 6.35 13.04 -3.38
CA ALA A 6 6.46 11.65 -3.84
C ALA A 6 7.14 10.73 -2.82
N ASP A 7 7.63 11.27 -1.70
CA ASP A 7 8.22 10.47 -0.62
C ASP A 7 7.16 9.73 0.22
N PRO A 8 7.50 8.56 0.79
CA PRO A 8 6.60 7.79 1.67
C PRO A 8 6.10 8.56 2.90
N GLU A 9 6.87 9.55 3.37
CA GLU A 9 6.58 10.37 4.55
C GLU A 9 5.93 11.72 4.22
N CYS A 10 5.56 11.95 2.95
CA CYS A 10 5.12 13.27 2.49
C CYS A 10 3.88 13.79 3.24
N CYS A 11 2.99 12.92 3.71
CA CYS A 11 1.79 13.29 4.45
C CYS A 11 2.04 13.93 5.82
N SER A 12 3.23 13.74 6.38
CA SER A 12 3.65 14.42 7.62
C SER A 12 3.74 15.94 7.40
N ASN A 13 3.94 16.37 6.15
CA ASN A 13 3.97 17.77 5.76
C ASN A 13 2.58 18.26 5.33
N HIS A 14 2.12 19.35 5.93
CA HIS A 14 0.83 19.96 5.62
C HIS A 14 0.70 20.37 4.13
N ALA A 15 1.81 20.73 3.48
CA ALA A 15 1.81 21.13 2.06
C ALA A 15 1.42 19.97 1.12
N CYS A 16 1.68 18.72 1.50
CA CYS A 16 1.39 17.56 0.67
C CYS A 16 0.03 16.92 0.96
N ARG A 17 -0.74 17.38 1.96
CA ARG A 17 -2.04 16.77 2.35
C ARG A 17 -3.09 16.75 1.24
N GLY A 18 -3.03 17.70 0.31
CA GLY A 18 -3.92 17.73 -0.86
C GLY A 18 -3.40 16.95 -2.07
N SER A 19 -2.18 16.41 -1.99
CA SER A 19 -1.59 15.63 -3.07
C SER A 19 -2.32 14.30 -3.22
N GLN A 20 -2.57 13.89 -4.46
CA GLN A 20 -3.06 12.55 -4.74
C GLN A 20 -2.12 11.48 -4.21
N LEU A 21 -0.81 11.76 -4.08
CA LEU A 21 0.21 10.85 -3.55
C LEU A 21 0.27 10.80 -2.02
N CYS A 22 -0.46 11.67 -1.33
CA CYS A 22 -0.55 11.64 0.12
C CYS A 22 -1.66 10.69 0.58
N VAL A 23 -1.42 9.40 0.39
CA VAL A 23 -2.21 8.32 0.99
C VAL A 23 -1.21 7.37 1.63
N SER A 24 -1.15 7.42 2.96
CA SER A 24 -0.30 6.50 3.73
C SER A 24 -0.75 5.07 3.49
N ALA A 25 0.16 4.20 3.05
CA ALA A 25 -0.09 2.77 3.02
C ALA A 25 -0.42 2.30 4.45
N PRO A 26 -1.48 1.50 4.66
CA PRO A 26 -1.77 0.92 5.97
C PRO A 26 -0.57 0.11 6.47
N LYS A 27 -0.39 -0.07 7.79
CA LYS A 27 0.72 -0.90 8.25
C LYS A 27 0.45 -2.36 7.84
N PRO A 28 1.46 -3.12 7.36
CA PRO A 28 1.28 -4.52 6.96
C PRO A 28 0.63 -5.38 8.03
N ILE A 29 0.97 -5.14 9.31
CA ILE A 29 0.40 -5.87 10.43
C ILE A 29 -1.12 -5.65 10.57
N ASP A 30 -1.61 -4.44 10.30
CA ASP A 30 -3.03 -4.11 10.41
C ASP A 30 -3.85 -4.85 9.34
N ILE A 31 -3.25 -5.10 8.17
CA ILE A 31 -3.86 -5.89 7.09
C ILE A 31 -3.85 -7.37 7.44
N LEU A 32 -2.71 -7.88 7.94
CA LEU A 32 -2.57 -9.27 8.36
C LEU A 32 -3.56 -9.64 9.47
N LEU A 33 -3.77 -8.75 10.43
CA LEU A 33 -4.74 -8.95 11.51
C LEU A 33 -6.20 -8.98 11.03
N ARG A 34 -6.50 -8.37 9.88
CA ARG A 34 -7.85 -8.36 9.29
C ARG A 34 -8.13 -9.55 8.36
N LYS A 35 -7.08 -10.22 7.87
CA LYS A 35 -7.20 -11.33 6.92
C LYS A 35 -7.13 -12.67 7.64
N GLN A 36 -7.78 -13.68 7.06
CA GLN A 36 -7.71 -15.03 7.59
C GLN A 36 -6.27 -15.58 7.42
N PRO A 37 -5.69 -16.22 8.44
CA PRO A 37 -4.37 -16.82 8.31
C PRO A 37 -4.35 -17.85 7.16
N PRO A 38 -3.35 -17.83 6.27
CA PRO A 38 -3.22 -18.83 5.22
C PRO A 38 -3.07 -20.23 5.81
N ALA A 39 -3.54 -21.26 5.11
CA ALA A 39 -3.29 -22.64 5.48
C ALA A 39 -1.78 -22.92 5.56
N ILE A 40 -1.36 -23.88 6.39
CA ILE A 40 0.06 -24.25 6.51
C ILE A 40 0.62 -24.74 5.16
N THR A 41 -0.22 -25.37 4.34
CA THR A 41 0.11 -25.84 2.99
C THR A 41 0.01 -24.75 1.91
N ALA A 42 -0.36 -23.52 2.29
CA ALA A 42 -0.49 -22.42 1.34
C ALA A 42 0.86 -22.08 0.71
N SER A 43 0.84 -21.92 -0.60
CA SER A 43 1.96 -21.49 -1.42
C SER A 43 2.49 -20.12 -1.01
N PHE A 44 3.70 -19.81 -1.46
CA PHE A 44 4.26 -18.47 -1.29
C PHE A 44 3.32 -17.37 -1.82
N PHE A 45 2.72 -17.59 -3.00
CA PHE A 45 1.79 -16.64 -3.60
C PHE A 45 0.57 -16.39 -2.70
N GLU A 46 -0.07 -17.43 -2.17
CA GLU A 46 -1.23 -17.28 -1.30
C GLU A 46 -0.90 -16.56 0.01
N ARG A 47 0.29 -16.83 0.58
CA ARG A 47 0.78 -16.14 1.78
C ARG A 47 1.10 -14.67 1.52
N MET A 48 1.49 -14.32 0.29
CA MET A 48 1.91 -12.98 -0.09
C MET A 48 0.82 -12.18 -0.82
N LYS A 49 -0.32 -12.80 -1.14
CA LYS A 49 -1.43 -12.19 -1.89
C LYS A 49 -1.93 -10.90 -1.24
N PHE A 50 -1.89 -10.81 0.09
CA PHE A 50 -2.32 -9.62 0.84
C PHE A 50 -1.57 -8.33 0.48
N LEU A 51 -0.42 -8.41 -0.21
CA LEU A 51 0.31 -7.24 -0.69
C LEU A 51 -0.35 -6.57 -1.90
N ILE A 52 -1.12 -7.33 -2.69
CA ILE A 52 -1.66 -6.91 -4.00
C ILE A 52 -3.18 -7.05 -4.09
N ASP A 53 -3.82 -7.65 -3.08
CA ASP A 53 -5.27 -7.85 -3.00
C ASP A 53 -6.02 -6.52 -2.81
N GLU A 54 -7.33 -6.48 -3.02
CA GLU A 54 -8.10 -5.26 -2.72
C GLU A 54 -8.04 -4.92 -1.22
N GLY A 55 -7.85 -3.63 -0.92
CA GLY A 55 -7.63 -3.14 0.45
C GLY A 55 -6.28 -3.54 1.05
N SER A 56 -5.30 -3.88 0.20
CA SER A 56 -3.90 -4.17 0.56
C SER A 56 -3.07 -2.91 0.82
N LEU A 57 -1.75 -3.08 0.92
CA LEU A 57 -0.79 -1.99 1.06
C LEU A 57 -0.74 -1.06 -0.16
N GLN A 58 -1.07 -1.60 -1.34
CA GLN A 58 -0.96 -0.87 -2.59
C GLN A 58 -2.23 -0.06 -2.86
N ASN A 59 -2.22 1.22 -2.48
CA ASN A 59 -3.33 2.14 -2.76
C ASN A 59 -3.29 2.70 -4.20
N TYR A 60 -2.12 2.73 -4.83
CA TYR A 60 -1.88 3.42 -6.11
C TYR A 60 -1.62 2.52 -7.30
N ALA A 61 -1.55 1.21 -7.08
CA ALA A 61 -1.35 0.26 -8.17
C ALA A 61 -2.66 0.10 -8.97
N ARG A 62 -3.11 1.18 -9.62
CA ARG A 62 -4.14 1.05 -10.65
C ARG A 62 -3.48 0.41 -11.86
N GLN A 63 -4.14 -0.60 -12.42
CA GLN A 63 -3.59 -1.35 -13.56
C GLN A 63 -3.27 -0.41 -14.74
N GLU A 64 -4.09 0.63 -14.90
CA GLU A 64 -3.97 1.75 -15.83
C GLU A 64 -2.79 2.72 -15.58
N THR A 65 -2.11 2.65 -14.44
CA THR A 65 -0.85 3.40 -14.17
C THR A 65 0.41 2.60 -14.50
N PHE A 66 0.29 1.30 -14.78
CA PHE A 66 1.40 0.53 -15.34
C PHE A 66 1.29 0.63 -16.86
N ASN A 67 2.22 1.35 -17.48
CA ASN A 67 2.30 1.43 -18.94
C ASN A 67 2.47 0.02 -19.51
N GLU A 68 1.63 -0.36 -20.49
CA GLU A 68 1.95 -1.40 -21.48
C GLU A 68 3.12 -0.95 -22.38
#